data_AF-A0A356NEA9-F1
#
_entry.id   AF-A0A356NEA9-F1
#
_cell.length_a   1.000
_cell.length_b   1.000
_cell.length_c   1.000
_cell.angle_alpha   90.00
_cell.angle_beta   90.00
_cell.angle_gamma   90.00
#
_symmetry.space_group_name_H-M   'P 1'
#
loop_
_entity.id
_entity.type
_entity.pdbx_description
1 polymer ?
#
loop_
_entity_poly.entity_id
_entity_poly.type
_entity_poly.pdbx_seq_one_letter_code
_entity_poly.pdbx_strand_id
1 'polypeptide(L)'
;MKLHRDLGITQKSAYFLAQRLRQACSDMPFTMEGPVEADETYLGGNRKNMSLGKRQQMTGTGAVDKTAVAGMKDRQTKQCAARLLPTTLVLPPIDATAE
;
A
#
# COMPACT_ATOMS: atom_id res chain seq x y z
N MET A 1 0.99 -6.90 17.50
CA MET A 1 1.45 -7.82 16.44
C MET A 1 0.99 -9.23 16.79
N LYS A 2 0.17 -9.91 15.97
CA LYS A 2 -0.40 -11.23 16.34
C LYS A 2 0.63 -12.37 16.38
N LEU A 3 1.65 -12.29 15.53
CA LEU A 3 2.74 -13.25 15.34
C LEU A 3 3.42 -13.75 16.63
N HIS A 4 3.60 -12.88 17.63
CA HIS A 4 4.23 -13.27 18.91
C HIS A 4 3.36 -14.26 19.71
N ARG A 5 2.04 -14.14 19.62
CA ARG A 5 1.09 -15.04 20.30
C ARG A 5 1.03 -16.38 19.60
N ASP A 6 0.97 -16.36 18.27
CA ASP A 6 0.85 -17.56 17.45
C ASP A 6 2.10 -18.45 17.55
N LEU A 7 3.30 -17.85 17.68
CA LEU A 7 4.58 -18.57 17.77
C LEU A 7 5.07 -18.78 19.22
N GLY A 8 4.38 -18.24 20.22
CA GLY A 8 4.81 -18.34 21.63
C GLY A 8 6.13 -17.63 21.95
N ILE A 9 6.54 -16.65 21.13
CA ILE A 9 7.80 -15.89 21.29
C ILE A 9 7.55 -14.50 21.85
N THR A 10 8.62 -13.83 22.32
CA THR A 10 8.50 -12.43 22.76
C THR A 10 8.15 -11.51 21.58
N GLN A 11 7.46 -10.40 21.87
CA GLN A 11 7.13 -9.40 20.86
C GLN A 11 8.38 -8.84 20.15
N LYS A 12 9.50 -8.67 20.88
CA LYS A 12 10.77 -8.20 20.31
C LYS A 12 11.35 -9.22 19.32
N SER A 13 11.34 -10.51 19.67
CA SER A 13 11.77 -11.58 18.77
C SER A 13 10.88 -11.68 17.53
N ALA A 14 9.55 -11.56 17.69
CA ALA A 14 8.61 -11.55 16.58
C ALA A 14 8.83 -10.37 15.62
N TYR A 15 9.16 -9.19 16.17
CA TYR A 15 9.50 -8.02 15.37
C TYR A 15 10.76 -8.27 14.54
N PHE A 16 11.80 -8.80 15.16
CA PHE A 16 13.06 -9.12 14.49
C PHE A 16 12.89 -10.18 13.40
N LEU A 17 12.11 -11.23 13.66
CA LEU A 17 11.76 -12.27 12.68
C LEU A 17 11.03 -11.67 11.47
N ALA A 18 10.01 -10.84 11.69
CA ALA A 18 9.21 -10.26 10.61
C ALA A 18 10.03 -9.32 9.72
N GLN A 19 11.02 -8.61 10.28
CA GLN A 19 11.93 -7.78 9.49
C GLN A 19 12.76 -8.63 8.53
N ARG A 20 13.26 -9.79 8.98
CA ARG A 20 14.02 -10.73 8.13
C ARG A 20 13.17 -11.37 7.06
N LEU A 21 11.94 -11.76 7.40
CA LEU A 21 10.99 -12.30 6.42
C LEU A 21 10.73 -11.29 5.30
N ARG A 22 10.51 -10.01 5.65
CA ARG A 22 10.36 -8.95 4.64
C ARG A 22 11.58 -8.85 3.73
N GLN A 23 12.79 -8.85 4.28
CA GLN A 23 14.02 -8.81 3.49
C GLN A 23 14.15 -10.02 2.56
N ALA A 24 13.85 -11.23 3.06
CA ALA A 24 13.89 -12.44 2.25
C ALA A 24 12.86 -12.42 1.09
N CYS A 25 11.74 -11.73 1.27
CA CYS A 25 10.71 -11.59 0.24
C CYS A 25 10.92 -10.40 -0.72
N SER A 26 11.89 -9.51 -0.47
CA SER A 26 12.09 -8.30 -1.29
C SER A 26 12.58 -8.60 -2.70
N ASP A 27 13.37 -9.68 -2.87
CA ASP A 27 14.09 -9.96 -4.12
C ASP A 27 13.44 -11.07 -4.96
N MET A 28 12.20 -11.47 -4.64
CA MET A 28 11.52 -12.49 -5.43
C MET A 28 11.03 -11.90 -6.77
N PRO A 29 11.48 -12.42 -7.92
CA PRO A 29 10.92 -12.01 -9.20
C PRO A 29 9.46 -12.49 -9.28
N PHE A 30 8.55 -11.55 -9.54
CA PHE A 30 7.15 -11.86 -9.79
C PHE A 30 6.94 -11.89 -11.31
N THR A 31 6.75 -13.08 -11.86
CA THR A 31 6.37 -13.26 -13.26
C THR A 31 4.89 -13.58 -13.29
N MET A 32 4.12 -12.69 -13.92
CA MET A 32 2.67 -12.82 -14.03
C MET A 32 2.36 -13.28 -15.46
N GLU A 33 1.81 -14.48 -15.60
CA GLU A 33 1.57 -15.12 -16.90
C GLU A 33 0.07 -15.17 -17.25
N GLY A 34 -0.79 -15.19 -16.23
CA GLY A 34 -2.23 -15.35 -16.40
C GLY A 34 -3.05 -14.05 -16.40
N PRO A 35 -4.39 -14.14 -16.45
CA PRO A 35 -5.27 -13.00 -16.22
C PRO A 35 -5.07 -12.44 -14.80
N VAL A 36 -4.74 -11.15 -14.74
CA VAL A 36 -4.41 -10.42 -13.51
C VAL A 36 -5.60 -9.62 -13.02
N GLU A 37 -5.92 -9.75 -11.73
CA GLU A 37 -6.82 -8.86 -11.00
C GLU A 37 -6.00 -7.69 -10.44
N ALA A 38 -6.41 -6.46 -10.73
CA ALA A 38 -5.78 -5.25 -10.19
C ALA A 38 -6.77 -4.51 -9.29
N ASP A 39 -6.29 -3.98 -8.18
CA ASP A 39 -7.06 -3.18 -7.22
C ASP A 39 -6.19 -2.08 -6.62
N GLU A 40 -6.80 -1.04 -6.07
CA GLU A 40 -6.10 0.05 -5.41
C GLU A 40 -6.53 0.21 -3.95
N THR A 41 -5.54 0.37 -3.06
CA THR A 41 -5.78 0.57 -1.64
C THR A 41 -5.06 1.84 -1.16
N TYR A 42 -5.78 2.67 -0.40
CA TYR A 42 -5.25 3.92 0.15
C TYR A 42 -4.84 3.74 1.61
N LEU A 43 -3.53 3.75 1.88
CA LEU A 43 -2.96 3.61 3.21
C LEU A 43 -2.53 4.98 3.75
N GLY A 44 -2.89 5.26 5.00
CA GLY A 44 -2.54 6.52 5.66
C GLY A 44 -3.00 6.58 7.11
N GLY A 45 -2.56 7.61 7.82
CA GLY A 45 -2.92 7.83 9.22
C GLY A 45 -4.41 8.09 9.41
N ASN A 46 -4.96 7.59 10.52
CA ASN A 46 -6.35 7.89 10.90
C ASN A 46 -6.51 9.38 11.20
N ARG A 47 -7.57 9.99 10.66
CA ARG A 47 -7.87 11.42 10.86
C ARG A 47 -7.92 11.81 12.34
N LYS A 48 -8.43 10.94 13.21
CA LYS A 48 -8.51 11.15 14.67
C LYS A 48 -7.14 11.36 15.33
N ASN A 49 -6.08 10.75 14.78
CA ASN A 49 -4.72 10.83 15.31
C ASN A 49 -3.90 11.97 14.67
N MET A 50 -4.46 12.71 13.71
CA MET A 50 -3.80 13.86 13.12
C MET A 50 -3.93 15.10 14.03
N SER A 51 -2.86 15.89 14.09
CA SER A 51 -2.85 17.21 14.75
C SER A 51 -3.86 18.17 14.12
N LEU A 52 -4.40 19.09 14.92
CA LEU A 52 -5.46 20.03 14.53
C LEU A 52 -5.07 20.89 13.31
N GLY A 53 -3.83 21.39 13.26
CA GLY A 53 -3.38 22.21 12.14
C GLY A 53 -3.37 21.46 10.80
N LYS A 54 -2.91 20.20 10.79
CA LYS A 54 -2.96 19.35 9.59
C LYS A 54 -4.40 18.97 9.23
N ARG A 55 -5.25 18.71 10.22
CA ARG A 55 -6.67 18.38 9.98
C ARG A 55 -7.45 19.54 9.35
N GLN A 56 -7.11 20.78 9.68
CA GLN A 56 -7.70 22.00 9.10
C GLN A 56 -7.23 22.25 7.66
N GLN A 57 -6.00 21.84 7.33
CA GLN A 57 -5.45 21.93 5.96
C GLN A 57 -6.01 20.88 5.00
N MET A 58 -6.61 19.80 5.52
CA MET A 58 -7.20 18.75 4.67
C MET A 58 -8.52 19.20 4.03
N THR A 59 -8.48 19.44 2.73
CA THR A 59 -9.65 19.64 1.88
C THR A 59 -10.12 18.31 1.28
N GLY A 60 -11.00 17.60 2.00
CA GLY A 60 -11.75 16.47 1.46
C GLY A 60 -11.99 15.29 2.41
N THR A 61 -12.60 14.24 1.85
CA THR A 61 -12.97 12.99 2.53
C THR A 61 -12.39 11.80 1.75
N GLY A 62 -11.99 10.74 2.44
CA GLY A 62 -11.62 9.47 1.79
C GLY A 62 -10.12 9.31 1.51
N ALA A 63 -9.73 9.40 0.24
CA ALA A 63 -8.38 9.10 -0.29
C ALA A 63 -7.38 10.26 -0.18
N VAL A 64 -7.86 11.47 0.15
CA VAL A 64 -7.04 12.69 0.29
C VAL A 64 -5.95 12.47 1.35
N ASP A 65 -4.71 12.80 0.99
CA ASP A 65 -3.48 12.61 1.79
C ASP A 65 -3.16 11.17 2.20
N LYS A 66 -3.70 10.18 1.49
CA LYS A 66 -3.30 8.79 1.64
C LYS A 66 -2.37 8.36 0.51
N THR A 67 -1.44 7.47 0.84
CA THR A 67 -0.60 6.84 -0.18
C THR A 67 -1.40 5.76 -0.88
N ALA A 68 -1.55 5.90 -2.20
CA ALA A 68 -2.16 4.87 -3.04
C ALA A 68 -1.18 3.70 -3.22
N VAL A 69 -1.70 2.49 -3.10
CA VAL A 69 -0.99 1.24 -3.33
C VAL A 69 -1.76 0.46 -4.37
N ALA A 70 -1.15 0.22 -5.53
CA ALA A 70 -1.70 -0.66 -6.54
C ALA A 70 -1.34 -2.10 -6.19
N GLY A 71 -2.35 -2.94 -5.99
CA GLY A 71 -2.22 -4.38 -5.83
C GLY A 71 -2.57 -5.09 -7.13
N MET A 72 -1.80 -6.13 -7.47
CA MET A 72 -2.03 -6.98 -8.62
C MET A 72 -1.94 -8.43 -8.17
N LYS A 73 -2.84 -9.28 -8.66
CA LYS A 73 -2.92 -10.70 -8.32
C LYS A 73 -3.18 -11.54 -9.55
N ASP A 74 -2.29 -12.48 -9.84
CA ASP A 74 -2.52 -13.49 -10.87
C ASP A 74 -3.50 -14.55 -10.35
N ARG A 75 -4.58 -14.81 -11.10
CA ARG A 75 -5.59 -15.81 -10.71
C ARG A 75 -5.07 -17.24 -10.76
N GLN A 76 -4.17 -17.55 -11.68
CA GLN A 76 -3.66 -18.91 -11.91
C GLN A 76 -2.51 -19.23 -10.97
N THR A 77 -1.47 -18.40 -10.97
CA THR A 77 -0.26 -18.63 -10.14
C THR A 77 -0.44 -18.21 -8.69
N LYS A 78 -1.51 -17.47 -8.37
CA LYS A 78 -1.78 -16.84 -7.06
C LYS A 78 -0.68 -15.87 -6.60
N GLN A 79 0.24 -15.49 -7.48
CA GLN A 79 1.24 -14.49 -7.19
C GLN A 79 0.58 -13.14 -6.99
N CYS A 80 1.06 -12.38 -6.01
CA CYS A 80 0.56 -11.06 -5.67
C CYS A 80 1.73 -10.09 -5.65
N ALA A 81 1.57 -8.95 -6.34
CA ALA A 81 2.51 -7.84 -6.30
C ALA A 81 1.77 -6.59 -5.82
N ALA A 82 2.43 -5.78 -4.99
CA ALA A 82 1.90 -4.50 -4.56
C ALA A 82 2.96 -3.42 -4.74
N ARG A 83 2.58 -2.30 -5.37
CA ARG A 83 3.48 -1.18 -5.65
C ARG A 83 2.92 0.10 -5.05
N LEU A 84 3.78 0.83 -4.35
CA LEU A 84 3.48 2.21 -3.95
C LEU A 84 3.40 3.06 -5.22
N LEU A 85 2.29 3.76 -5.39
CA LEU A 85 2.17 4.78 -6.42
C LEU A 85 2.71 6.08 -5.81
N PRO A 86 3.87 6.59 -6.24
CA PRO A 86 4.30 7.93 -5.83
C PRO A 86 3.25 8.91 -6.35
N THR A 87 2.64 9.61 -5.39
CA THR A 87 1.45 10.46 -5.49
C THR A 87 1.13 11.01 -6.88
N THR A 88 -0.12 10.75 -7.31
CA THR A 88 -0.83 11.46 -8.36
C THR A 88 -0.86 12.94 -8.02
N LEU A 89 0.08 13.71 -8.61
CA LEU A 89 -0.20 15.12 -8.86
C LEU A 89 -1.47 15.13 -9.71
N VAL A 90 -2.42 15.98 -9.29
CA VAL A 90 -3.49 16.52 -10.11
C VAL A 90 -3.03 16.50 -11.57
N LEU A 91 -3.59 15.62 -12.40
CA LEU A 91 -3.40 15.75 -13.84
C LEU A 91 -3.88 17.17 -14.14
N PRO A 92 -3.06 18.05 -14.76
CA PRO A 92 -3.61 19.29 -15.28
C PRO A 92 -4.80 18.91 -16.16
N PRO A 93 -5.88 19.70 -16.15
CA PRO A 93 -7.02 19.42 -17.02
C PRO A 93 -6.48 19.15 -18.41
N ILE A 94 -6.86 18.00 -18.98
CA ILE A 94 -6.53 17.69 -20.38
C ILE A 94 -7.21 18.81 -21.17
N ASP A 95 -6.41 19.78 -21.62
CA ASP A 95 -6.90 20.85 -22.47
C ASP A 95 -7.51 20.18 -23.70
N ALA A 96 -8.83 20.30 -23.77
CA ALA A 96 -9.62 19.92 -24.91
C ALA A 96 -9.30 20.90 -26.05
N THR A 97 -8.20 20.66 -26.75
CA THR A 97 -7.98 21.21 -28.09
C THR A 97 -8.01 20.04 -29.05
N ALA A 98 -9.19 19.87 -29.64
CA ALA A 98 -9.36 19.25 -30.94
C ALA A 98 -8.61 20.10 -31.97
N GLU A 99 -7.61 19.50 -32.59
CA GLU A 99 -7.27 19.69 -34.00
C GLU A 99 -7.01 18.31 -34.62
#